data_AF-A0A6M3K914-F1
#
_entry.id   AF-A0A6M3K914-F1
#
_cell.length_a   1.000
_cell.length_b   1.000
_cell.length_c   1.000
_cell.angle_alpha   90.00
_cell.angle_beta   90.00
_cell.angle_gamma   90.00
#
_symmetry.space_group_name_H-M   'P 1'
#
loop_
_entity.id
_entity.type
_entity.pdbx_description
1 polymer ?
#
loop_
_entity_poly.entity_id
_entity_poly.type
_entity_poly.pdbx_seq_one_letter_code
_entity_poly.pdbx_strand_id
1 'polypeptide(L)'
;MLTFLKRIYYKLIRMTPDKMEMVSYWKTKDCVEAKVTKAKDKSIIMQLEGEKYPFPTFPRGHLLFGNLSKLKHEIKNQIFNESWYKLENNIPKQEIIENIKNKLYNEIANIAETLRYDMLPPESMTPSVREIYRAWGIVSPKTSILRDYLCFILQEDDAYRFRVQWLVNWFGWLAKLSPCKTFDYALKQLEHGEIIGDMKERQRLLRRILMLALEDKTIKQDFINLFKEINWNKVKLTKADKFHFRGKYFRVDYDILEY
;
A
#
# COMPACT_ATOMS: atom_id res chain seq x y z
N MET A 1 7.06 -19.88 11.79
CA MET A 1 8.31 -20.22 12.51
C MET A 1 9.19 -18.99 12.78
N LEU A 2 9.61 -18.23 11.76
CA LEU A 2 10.48 -17.05 11.95
C LEU A 2 9.87 -15.95 12.83
N THR A 3 8.57 -15.68 12.70
CA THR A 3 7.88 -14.65 13.48
C THR A 3 7.75 -15.02 14.95
N PHE A 4 7.55 -16.30 15.26
CA PHE A 4 7.47 -16.80 16.63
C PHE A 4 8.83 -16.68 17.36
N LEU A 5 9.93 -17.05 16.68
CA LEU A 5 11.27 -16.87 17.23
C LEU A 5 11.62 -15.39 17.44
N LYS A 6 11.18 -14.51 16.52
CA LYS A 6 11.29 -13.06 16.71
C LYS A 6 10.53 -12.59 17.94
N ARG A 7 9.26 -12.97 18.11
CA ARG A 7 8.48 -12.62 19.31
C ARG A 7 9.18 -13.01 20.60
N ILE A 8 9.70 -14.25 20.67
CA ILE A 8 10.47 -14.72 21.82
C ILE A 8 11.73 -13.86 22.02
N TYR A 9 12.51 -13.60 20.97
CA TYR A 9 13.71 -12.77 21.07
C TYR A 9 13.40 -11.38 21.64
N TYR A 10 12.41 -10.68 21.10
CA TYR A 10 12.02 -9.34 21.57
C TYR A 10 11.51 -9.35 23.02
N LYS A 11 10.80 -10.41 23.41
CA LYS A 11 10.37 -10.65 24.79
C LYS A 11 11.56 -10.88 25.72
N LEU A 12 12.57 -11.66 25.29
CA LEU A 12 13.78 -11.93 26.07
C LEU A 12 14.62 -10.67 26.32
N ILE A 13 14.81 -9.83 25.29
CA ILE A 13 15.56 -8.57 25.42
C ILE A 13 14.75 -7.43 26.05
N ARG A 14 13.49 -7.69 26.46
CA ARG A 14 12.55 -6.71 27.03
C ARG A 14 12.47 -5.43 26.20
N MET A 15 12.45 -5.60 24.87
CA MET A 15 12.28 -4.48 23.95
C MET A 15 10.81 -4.14 23.88
N THR A 16 10.50 -2.91 24.29
CA THR A 16 9.15 -2.37 24.33
C THR A 16 8.96 -1.34 23.20
N PRO A 17 7.72 -1.09 22.75
CA PRO A 17 7.45 -0.17 21.64
C PRO A 17 8.02 1.24 21.83
N ASP A 18 8.02 1.75 23.06
CA ASP A 18 8.58 3.06 23.44
C ASP A 18 10.09 3.19 23.22
N LYS A 19 10.81 2.07 23.20
CA LYS A 19 12.25 2.02 22.92
C LYS A 19 12.57 1.96 21.43
N MET A 20 11.56 1.81 20.56
CA MET A 20 11.79 1.73 19.11
C MET A 20 11.94 3.13 18.50
N GLU A 21 12.95 3.28 17.65
CA GLU A 21 13.17 4.54 16.92
C GLU A 21 11.93 4.89 16.08
N MET A 22 11.45 6.14 16.24
CA MET A 22 10.36 6.72 15.48
C MET A 22 10.60 8.21 15.22
N VAL A 23 9.92 8.75 14.21
CA VAL A 23 9.91 10.19 13.90
C VAL A 23 9.59 11.03 15.14
N SER A 24 10.32 12.13 15.33
CA SER A 24 10.35 12.84 16.62
C SER A 24 10.37 14.37 16.54
N TYR A 25 10.46 14.97 15.35
CA TYR A 25 10.54 16.42 15.17
C TYR A 25 9.41 17.16 15.90
N TRP A 26 8.20 16.59 15.84
CA TRP A 26 6.97 17.08 16.46
C TRP A 26 7.04 17.16 18.00
N LYS A 27 8.03 16.53 18.63
CA LYS A 27 8.27 16.65 20.08
C LYS A 27 9.00 17.94 20.46
N THR A 28 9.70 18.55 19.51
CA THR A 28 10.62 19.67 19.77
C THR A 28 10.25 20.95 19.03
N LYS A 29 9.55 20.82 17.89
CA LYS A 29 9.14 21.92 17.03
C LYS A 29 7.80 21.60 16.39
N ASP A 30 6.97 22.62 16.15
CA ASP A 30 5.71 22.47 15.42
C ASP A 30 5.93 22.20 13.92
N CYS A 31 7.06 22.66 13.37
CA CYS A 31 7.47 22.42 11.99
C CYS A 31 9.00 22.28 11.86
N VAL A 32 9.44 21.63 10.79
CA VAL A 32 10.85 21.46 10.41
C VAL A 32 11.05 21.73 8.93
N GLU A 33 12.26 22.15 8.55
CA GLU A 33 12.61 22.27 7.15
C GLU A 33 12.58 20.89 6.47
N ALA A 34 12.04 20.86 5.25
CA ALA A 34 11.96 19.67 4.42
C ALA A 34 12.66 19.92 3.08
N LYS A 35 13.71 19.14 2.77
CA LYS A 35 14.44 19.23 1.51
C LYS A 35 14.16 18.02 0.63
N VAL A 36 13.56 18.24 -0.53
CA VAL A 36 13.33 17.21 -1.54
C VAL A 36 14.60 17.04 -2.38
N THR A 37 15.07 15.80 -2.54
CA THR A 37 16.26 15.47 -3.32
C THR A 37 16.09 14.13 -4.04
N LYS A 38 17.04 13.79 -4.91
CA LYS A 38 17.12 12.48 -5.57
C LYS A 38 18.14 11.61 -4.86
N ALA A 39 17.74 10.40 -4.51
CA ALA A 39 18.66 9.37 -4.02
C ALA A 39 19.54 8.83 -5.15
N LYS A 40 20.57 8.05 -4.79
CA LYS A 40 21.51 7.43 -5.76
C LYS A 40 20.81 6.55 -6.80
N ASP A 41 19.70 5.93 -6.44
CA ASP A 41 18.87 5.08 -7.30
C ASP A 41 17.80 5.86 -8.10
N LYS A 42 17.95 7.20 -8.14
CA LYS A 42 17.06 8.19 -8.77
C LYS A 42 15.69 8.37 -8.11
N SER A 43 15.38 7.64 -7.03
CA SER A 43 14.13 7.84 -6.30
C SER A 43 14.06 9.22 -5.67
N ILE A 44 12.87 9.81 -5.61
CA ILE A 44 12.64 11.05 -4.88
C ILE A 44 12.53 10.73 -3.39
N ILE A 45 13.28 11.48 -2.58
CA ILE A 45 13.28 11.38 -1.12
C ILE A 45 13.17 12.78 -0.51
N MET A 46 12.68 12.85 0.72
CA MET A 46 12.58 14.09 1.48
C MET A 46 13.39 13.97 2.77
N GLN A 47 14.37 14.85 2.94
CA GLN A 47 15.11 14.97 4.19
C GLN A 47 14.39 15.97 5.10
N LEU A 48 14.03 15.53 6.30
CA LEU A 48 13.46 16.39 7.34
C LEU A 48 14.59 16.79 8.31
N GLU A 49 14.66 18.07 8.67
CA GLU A 49 15.64 18.57 9.64
C GLU A 49 15.50 17.84 10.99
N GLY A 50 16.61 17.38 11.55
CA GLY A 50 16.64 16.66 12.83
C GLY A 50 16.22 15.19 12.76
N GLU A 51 15.72 14.70 11.62
CA GLU A 51 15.29 13.31 11.48
C GLU A 51 16.41 12.38 10.99
N LYS A 52 16.46 11.18 11.58
CA LYS A 52 17.55 10.22 11.39
C LYS A 52 17.59 9.61 9.99
N TYR A 53 16.43 9.36 9.39
CA TYR A 53 16.32 8.72 8.08
C TYR A 53 15.55 9.61 7.11
N PRO A 54 15.97 9.69 5.84
CA PRO A 54 15.18 10.37 4.82
C PRO A 54 13.81 9.71 4.69
N PHE A 55 12.79 10.53 4.50
CA PHE A 55 11.46 10.05 4.18
C PHE A 55 11.45 9.50 2.75
N PRO A 56 10.96 8.26 2.53
CA PRO A 56 10.89 7.66 1.20
C PRO A 56 9.69 8.25 0.47
N THR A 57 9.91 8.97 -0.64
CA THR A 57 8.95 9.87 -1.31
C THR A 57 8.93 11.30 -0.77
N PHE A 58 8.09 12.13 -1.39
CA PHE A 58 7.69 13.45 -0.93
C PHE A 58 6.17 13.43 -0.70
N PRO A 59 5.70 13.19 0.53
CA PRO A 59 4.28 13.03 0.82
C PRO A 59 3.59 14.38 0.65
N ARG A 60 2.43 14.38 -0.02
CA ARG A 60 1.56 15.57 -0.17
C ARG A 60 2.25 16.77 -0.82
N GLY A 61 3.05 16.55 -1.86
CA GLY A 61 3.51 17.63 -2.72
C GLY A 61 2.38 18.26 -3.53
N HIS A 62 2.73 19.23 -4.40
CA HIS A 62 1.85 19.79 -5.44
C HIS A 62 1.12 18.72 -6.29
N LEU A 63 1.57 17.47 -6.26
CA LEU A 63 0.96 16.32 -6.92
C LEU A 63 -0.31 15.80 -6.22
N LEU A 64 -0.49 15.95 -4.89
CA LEU A 64 -1.75 15.59 -4.23
C LEU A 64 -2.73 16.76 -4.11
N PHE A 65 -2.33 17.95 -4.54
CA PHE A 65 -3.17 19.14 -4.61
C PHE A 65 -3.48 19.44 -6.07
N GLY A 66 -4.76 19.39 -6.46
CA GLY A 66 -5.18 19.57 -7.86
C GLY A 66 -5.72 18.29 -8.48
N ASN A 67 -5.43 18.05 -9.76
CA ASN A 67 -6.17 17.07 -10.56
C ASN A 67 -5.93 15.60 -10.17
N LEU A 68 -4.74 15.23 -9.69
CA LEU A 68 -4.46 13.87 -9.21
C LEU A 68 -5.26 13.51 -7.94
N SER A 69 -5.62 14.50 -7.11
CA SER A 69 -6.55 14.28 -5.98
C SER A 69 -7.91 13.79 -6.48
N LYS A 70 -8.38 14.31 -7.62
CA LYS A 70 -9.60 13.85 -8.28
C LYS A 70 -9.50 12.38 -8.66
N LEU A 71 -8.40 11.93 -9.26
CA LEU A 71 -8.20 10.53 -9.61
C LEU A 71 -8.31 9.61 -8.38
N LYS A 72 -7.61 9.95 -7.29
CA LYS A 72 -7.70 9.20 -6.03
C LYS A 72 -9.13 9.16 -5.49
N HIS A 73 -9.84 10.30 -5.55
CA HIS A 73 -11.21 10.42 -5.08
C HIS A 73 -12.18 9.57 -5.91
N GLU A 74 -12.04 9.56 -7.23
CA GLU A 74 -12.86 8.74 -8.12
C GLU A 74 -12.62 7.24 -7.90
N ILE A 75 -11.35 6.81 -7.76
CA ILE A 75 -11.05 5.41 -7.40
C ILE A 75 -11.71 5.04 -6.07
N LYS A 76 -11.57 5.89 -5.04
CA LYS A 76 -12.20 5.66 -3.73
C LYS A 76 -13.73 5.50 -3.85
N ASN A 77 -14.38 6.43 -4.53
CA ASN A 77 -15.84 6.48 -4.56
C ASN A 77 -16.44 5.42 -5.48
N GLN A 78 -15.98 5.36 -6.74
CA GLN A 78 -16.58 4.50 -7.75
C GLN A 78 -16.22 3.03 -7.54
N ILE A 79 -15.05 2.73 -6.98
CA ILE A 79 -14.65 1.33 -6.75
C ILE A 79 -15.04 0.88 -5.36
N PHE A 80 -14.71 1.65 -4.32
CA PHE A 80 -14.92 1.17 -2.94
C PHE A 80 -16.29 1.52 -2.38
N ASN A 81 -16.69 2.79 -2.42
CA ASN A 81 -17.95 3.20 -1.80
C ASN A 81 -19.18 2.70 -2.58
N GLU A 82 -19.16 2.76 -3.92
CA GLU A 82 -20.27 2.28 -4.75
C GLU A 82 -20.42 0.75 -4.65
N SER A 83 -19.32 0.00 -4.73
CA SER A 83 -19.37 -1.46 -4.57
C SER A 83 -19.82 -1.88 -3.17
N TRP A 84 -19.44 -1.11 -2.14
CA TRP A 84 -19.97 -1.32 -0.78
C TRP A 84 -21.48 -1.16 -0.74
N TYR A 85 -21.96 -0.04 -1.25
CA TYR A 85 -23.39 0.25 -1.29
C TYR A 85 -24.15 -0.86 -2.02
N LYS A 86 -23.63 -1.35 -3.16
CA LYS A 86 -24.24 -2.47 -3.90
C LYS A 86 -24.24 -3.79 -3.11
N LEU A 87 -23.16 -4.07 -2.37
CA LEU A 87 -23.09 -5.25 -1.49
C LEU A 87 -24.17 -5.19 -0.39
N GLU A 88 -24.36 -4.04 0.24
CA GLU A 88 -25.36 -3.87 1.30
C GLU A 88 -26.80 -3.93 0.77
N ASN A 89 -27.02 -3.60 -0.51
CA ASN A 89 -28.30 -3.75 -1.19
C ASN A 89 -28.51 -5.12 -1.84
N ASN A 90 -27.67 -6.12 -1.54
CA ASN A 90 -27.76 -7.49 -2.05
C ASN A 90 -27.75 -7.60 -3.59
N ILE A 91 -27.10 -6.66 -4.27
CA ILE A 91 -26.90 -6.74 -5.72
C ILE A 91 -26.05 -7.98 -6.04
N PRO A 92 -26.35 -8.74 -7.11
CA PRO A 92 -25.57 -9.92 -7.48
C PRO A 92 -24.08 -9.61 -7.64
N LYS A 93 -23.23 -10.45 -7.04
CA LYS A 93 -21.77 -10.26 -7.03
C LYS A 93 -21.16 -10.06 -8.42
N GLN A 94 -21.62 -10.81 -9.41
CA GLN A 94 -21.17 -10.72 -10.80
C GLN A 94 -21.44 -9.34 -11.40
N GLU A 95 -22.58 -8.73 -11.09
CA GLU A 95 -22.92 -7.39 -11.54
C GLU A 95 -22.00 -6.34 -10.92
N ILE A 96 -21.66 -6.49 -9.63
CA ILE A 96 -20.71 -5.62 -8.94
C ILE A 96 -19.32 -5.74 -9.57
N ILE A 97 -18.88 -6.96 -9.88
CA ILE A 97 -17.58 -7.22 -10.52
C ILE A 97 -17.51 -6.58 -11.91
N GLU A 98 -18.54 -6.75 -12.74
CA GLU A 98 -18.58 -6.11 -14.07
C GLU A 98 -18.61 -4.59 -13.98
N ASN A 99 -19.32 -4.04 -12.99
CA ASN A 99 -19.29 -2.61 -12.73
C ASN A 99 -17.88 -2.12 -12.33
N ILE A 100 -17.19 -2.81 -11.41
CA ILE A 100 -15.80 -2.50 -11.03
C ILE A 100 -14.90 -2.48 -12.27
N LYS A 101 -15.00 -3.51 -13.13
CA LYS A 101 -14.22 -3.60 -14.37
C LYS A 101 -14.52 -2.40 -15.28
N ASN A 102 -15.80 -2.09 -15.53
CA ASN A 102 -16.19 -0.96 -16.36
C ASN A 102 -15.63 0.37 -15.82
N LYS A 103 -15.76 0.62 -14.50
CA LYS A 103 -15.22 1.84 -13.88
C LYS A 103 -13.71 1.94 -14.04
N LEU A 104 -12.97 0.86 -13.75
CA LEU A 104 -11.51 0.85 -13.81
C LEU A 104 -10.96 1.02 -15.23
N TYR A 105 -11.54 0.31 -16.21
CA TYR A 105 -10.99 0.26 -17.57
C TYR A 105 -11.56 1.32 -18.51
N ASN A 106 -12.70 1.93 -18.18
CA ASN A 106 -13.34 2.93 -19.05
C ASN A 106 -13.44 4.30 -18.38
N GLU A 107 -14.14 4.43 -17.26
CA GLU A 107 -14.45 5.76 -16.68
C GLU A 107 -13.22 6.42 -16.04
N ILE A 108 -12.56 5.69 -15.13
CA ILE A 108 -11.36 6.17 -14.42
C ILE A 108 -10.17 6.26 -15.39
N ALA A 109 -10.15 5.42 -16.42
CA ALA A 109 -9.12 5.39 -17.45
C ALA A 109 -8.98 6.73 -18.16
N ASN A 110 -10.10 7.33 -18.55
CA ASN A 110 -10.11 8.63 -19.20
C ASN A 110 -9.53 9.73 -18.30
N ILE A 111 -9.81 9.68 -16.99
CA ILE A 111 -9.26 10.65 -16.04
C ILE A 111 -7.75 10.44 -15.91
N ALA A 112 -7.31 9.21 -15.70
CA ALA A 112 -5.89 8.91 -15.52
C ALA A 112 -5.05 9.30 -16.75
N GLU A 113 -5.57 9.09 -17.96
CA GLU A 113 -4.87 9.47 -19.19
C GLU A 113 -4.61 10.98 -19.27
N THR A 114 -5.58 11.80 -18.83
CA THR A 114 -5.39 13.27 -18.77
C THR A 114 -4.32 13.70 -17.77
N LEU A 115 -4.00 12.84 -16.80
CA LEU A 115 -3.08 13.10 -15.69
C LEU A 115 -1.76 12.34 -15.80
N ARG A 116 -1.52 11.63 -16.92
CA ARG A 116 -0.34 10.76 -17.08
C ARG A 116 0.99 11.50 -16.90
N TYR A 117 1.03 12.79 -17.24
CA TYR A 117 2.22 13.63 -17.12
C TYR A 117 2.41 14.21 -15.72
N ASP A 118 1.36 14.22 -14.91
CA ASP A 118 1.43 14.59 -13.50
C ASP A 118 1.93 13.41 -12.64
N MET A 119 1.77 12.18 -13.11
CA MET A 119 2.28 10.99 -12.40
C MET A 119 3.82 10.93 -12.46
N LEU A 120 4.43 10.56 -11.33
CA LEU A 120 5.88 10.36 -11.28
C LEU A 120 6.32 9.22 -12.22
N PRO A 121 7.41 9.40 -12.97
CA PRO A 121 7.92 8.35 -13.82
C PRO A 121 8.51 7.20 -12.97
N PRO A 122 8.51 5.94 -13.45
CA PRO A 122 8.87 4.76 -12.67
C PRO A 122 10.26 4.82 -12.00
N GLU A 123 11.23 5.43 -12.65
CA GLU A 123 12.60 5.61 -12.14
C GLU A 123 12.70 6.62 -11.00
N SER A 124 11.70 7.48 -10.82
CA SER A 124 11.62 8.44 -9.70
C SER A 124 10.80 7.88 -8.53
N MET A 125 10.06 6.78 -8.74
CA MET A 125 9.31 6.11 -7.68
C MET A 125 10.24 5.47 -6.64
N THR A 126 9.69 5.25 -5.44
CA THR A 126 10.36 4.47 -4.40
C THR A 126 10.65 3.04 -4.88
N PRO A 127 11.74 2.39 -4.40
CA PRO A 127 12.13 1.06 -4.86
C PRO A 127 11.03 -0.01 -4.75
N SER A 128 10.22 0.05 -3.69
CA SER A 128 9.12 -0.90 -3.46
C SER A 128 8.03 -0.77 -4.52
N VAL A 129 7.65 0.46 -4.88
CA VAL A 129 6.65 0.71 -5.94
C VAL A 129 7.22 0.38 -7.31
N ARG A 130 8.50 0.69 -7.57
CA ARG A 130 9.19 0.35 -8.82
C ARG A 130 9.23 -1.16 -9.08
N GLU A 131 9.40 -1.96 -8.03
CA GLU A 131 9.36 -3.42 -8.15
C GLU A 131 7.96 -3.92 -8.55
N ILE A 132 6.89 -3.32 -8.00
CA ILE A 132 5.50 -3.64 -8.39
C ILE A 132 5.29 -3.26 -9.86
N TYR A 133 5.71 -2.06 -10.27
CA TYR A 133 5.63 -1.59 -11.65
C TYR A 133 6.33 -2.55 -12.62
N ARG A 134 7.57 -2.96 -12.30
CA ARG A 134 8.37 -3.92 -13.08
C ARG A 134 7.64 -5.25 -13.22
N ALA A 135 7.21 -5.84 -12.12
CA ALA A 135 6.56 -7.15 -12.11
C ALA A 135 5.29 -7.14 -12.95
N TRP A 136 4.50 -6.07 -12.85
CA TRP A 136 3.26 -5.92 -13.62
C TRP A 136 3.51 -5.78 -15.12
N GLY A 137 4.57 -5.05 -15.50
CA GLY A 137 4.99 -4.91 -16.89
C GLY A 137 5.36 -6.24 -17.57
N ILE A 138 5.79 -7.24 -16.79
CA ILE A 138 6.08 -8.59 -17.29
C ILE A 138 4.80 -9.42 -17.41
N VAL A 139 3.90 -9.33 -16.43
CA VAL A 139 2.76 -10.23 -16.31
C VAL A 139 1.66 -9.91 -17.32
N SER A 140 1.34 -8.63 -17.52
CA SER A 140 0.25 -8.26 -18.44
C SER A 140 0.36 -6.81 -18.90
N PRO A 141 0.77 -6.57 -20.17
CA PRO A 141 0.65 -5.26 -20.79
C PRO A 141 -0.80 -4.78 -20.88
N LYS A 142 -1.76 -5.71 -20.94
CA LYS A 142 -3.21 -5.41 -21.08
C LYS A 142 -3.80 -4.72 -19.85
N THR A 143 -3.15 -4.84 -18.69
CA THR A 143 -3.59 -4.23 -17.44
C THR A 143 -2.64 -3.13 -16.96
N SER A 144 -1.88 -2.53 -17.88
CA SER A 144 -0.97 -1.42 -17.62
C SER A 144 -1.64 -0.25 -16.88
N ILE A 145 -2.91 0.00 -17.17
CA ILE A 145 -3.63 1.10 -16.52
C ILE A 145 -3.91 0.83 -15.03
N LEU A 146 -4.18 -0.43 -14.66
CA LEU A 146 -4.33 -0.83 -13.26
C LEU A 146 -3.00 -0.74 -12.50
N ARG A 147 -1.90 -1.11 -13.16
CA ARG A 147 -0.54 -0.91 -12.64
C ARG A 147 -0.33 0.56 -12.31
N ASP A 148 -0.71 1.45 -13.23
CA ASP A 148 -0.47 2.88 -13.09
C ASP A 148 -1.32 3.46 -11.95
N TYR A 149 -2.58 3.05 -11.80
CA TYR A 149 -3.41 3.44 -10.64
C TYR A 149 -2.79 3.02 -9.31
N LEU A 150 -2.37 1.75 -9.22
CA LEU A 150 -1.79 1.23 -7.98
C LEU A 150 -0.48 1.93 -7.67
N CYS A 151 0.41 2.09 -8.66
CA CYS A 151 1.69 2.76 -8.47
C CYS A 151 1.50 4.23 -8.08
N PHE A 152 0.54 4.93 -8.68
CA PHE A 152 0.14 6.28 -8.28
C PHE A 152 -0.29 6.32 -6.81
N ILE A 153 -1.23 5.46 -6.39
CA ILE A 153 -1.72 5.43 -5.01
C ILE A 153 -0.59 5.16 -4.01
N LEU A 154 0.26 4.16 -4.29
CA LEU A 154 1.36 3.79 -3.38
C LEU A 154 2.52 4.79 -3.41
N GLN A 155 2.73 5.52 -4.49
CA GLN A 155 3.78 6.52 -4.55
C GLN A 155 3.38 7.79 -3.80
N GLU A 156 2.13 8.23 -3.98
CA GLU A 156 1.62 9.50 -3.45
C GLU A 156 1.07 9.39 -2.03
N ASP A 157 0.47 8.25 -1.65
CA ASP A 157 -0.05 8.01 -0.30
C ASP A 157 0.81 6.99 0.44
N ASP A 158 1.73 7.53 1.23
CA ASP A 158 2.63 6.77 2.09
C ASP A 158 1.88 5.89 3.12
N ALA A 159 0.67 6.29 3.55
CA ALA A 159 -0.15 5.51 4.46
C ALA A 159 -0.61 4.20 3.81
N TYR A 160 -0.99 4.22 2.53
CA TYR A 160 -1.32 3.00 1.79
C TYR A 160 -0.08 2.20 1.44
N ARG A 161 1.00 2.87 1.02
CA ARG A 161 2.27 2.19 0.73
C ARG A 161 2.77 1.39 1.92
N PHE A 162 2.93 2.02 3.08
CA PHE A 162 3.47 1.35 4.26
C PHE A 162 2.62 0.14 4.68
N ARG A 163 1.29 0.21 4.53
CA ARG A 163 0.39 -0.92 4.76
C ARG A 163 0.64 -2.07 3.79
N VAL A 164 0.75 -1.80 2.49
CA VAL A 164 1.09 -2.82 1.49
C VAL A 164 2.47 -3.43 1.78
N GLN A 165 3.47 -2.61 2.10
CA GLN A 165 4.81 -3.09 2.46
C GLN A 165 4.80 -3.92 3.76
N TRP A 166 3.90 -3.62 4.69
CA TRP A 166 3.71 -4.37 5.94
C TRP A 166 3.07 -5.74 5.70
N LEU A 167 2.10 -5.84 4.78
CA LEU A 167 1.50 -7.12 4.36
C LEU A 167 2.54 -8.16 3.91
N VAL A 168 3.69 -7.70 3.42
CA VAL A 168 4.75 -8.56 2.90
C VAL A 168 5.34 -9.49 3.97
N ASN A 169 5.16 -9.19 5.25
CA ASN A 169 5.56 -10.09 6.34
C ASN A 169 4.91 -11.48 6.25
N TRP A 170 3.76 -11.60 5.57
CA TRP A 170 3.06 -12.88 5.36
C TRP A 170 3.34 -13.50 3.98
N PHE A 171 4.07 -12.84 3.09
CA PHE A 171 4.32 -13.29 1.72
C PHE A 171 5.62 -14.13 1.61
N GLY A 172 5.70 -15.20 2.40
CA GLY A 172 6.81 -16.15 2.38
C GLY A 172 6.84 -17.06 1.15
N TRP A 173 7.79 -18.00 1.07
CA TRP A 173 7.88 -18.92 -0.06
C TRP A 173 6.61 -19.79 -0.24
N LEU A 174 6.01 -20.25 0.87
CA LEU A 174 4.73 -20.97 0.88
C LEU A 174 3.55 -20.11 0.38
N ALA A 175 3.64 -18.77 0.47
CA ALA A 175 2.59 -17.88 -0.01
C ALA A 175 2.37 -18.01 -1.53
N LYS A 176 3.43 -18.37 -2.28
CA LYS A 176 3.35 -18.56 -3.73
C LYS A 176 2.50 -19.77 -4.13
N LEU A 177 2.24 -20.70 -3.22
CA LEU A 177 1.37 -21.86 -3.45
C LEU A 177 -0.11 -21.49 -3.45
N SER A 178 -0.49 -20.48 -2.64
CA SER A 178 -1.88 -20.02 -2.57
C SER A 178 -1.98 -18.50 -2.41
N PRO A 179 -1.62 -17.72 -3.46
CA PRO A 179 -1.57 -16.26 -3.38
C PRO A 179 -2.85 -15.61 -2.83
N CYS A 180 -4.04 -16.01 -3.33
CA CYS A 180 -5.30 -15.42 -2.89
C CYS A 180 -5.61 -15.70 -1.41
N LYS A 181 -5.34 -16.91 -0.92
CA LYS A 181 -5.58 -17.26 0.49
C LYS A 181 -4.61 -16.52 1.40
N THR A 182 -3.34 -16.44 1.01
CA THR A 182 -2.34 -15.67 1.76
C THR A 182 -2.67 -14.18 1.76
N PHE A 183 -3.16 -13.65 0.64
CA PHE A 183 -3.57 -12.25 0.54
C PHE A 183 -4.76 -11.92 1.45
N ASP A 184 -5.83 -12.74 1.44
CA ASP A 184 -6.95 -12.58 2.38
C ASP A 184 -6.49 -12.64 3.84
N TYR A 185 -5.61 -13.59 4.17
CA TYR A 185 -5.05 -13.68 5.52
C TYR A 185 -4.25 -12.43 5.90
N ALA A 186 -3.39 -11.93 5.00
CA ALA A 186 -2.61 -10.73 5.24
C ALA A 186 -3.51 -9.49 5.42
N LEU A 187 -4.58 -9.36 4.63
CA LEU A 187 -5.57 -8.28 4.79
C LEU A 187 -6.33 -8.35 6.12
N LYS A 188 -6.63 -9.56 6.63
CA LYS A 188 -7.16 -9.72 8.00
C LYS A 188 -6.18 -9.24 9.05
N GLN A 189 -4.88 -9.52 8.90
CA GLN A 189 -3.86 -9.01 9.81
C GLN A 189 -3.76 -7.48 9.74
N LEU A 190 -3.95 -6.89 8.56
CA LEU A 190 -3.97 -5.43 8.40
C LEU A 190 -5.08 -4.78 9.19
N GLU A 191 -6.29 -5.35 9.17
CA GLU A 191 -7.42 -4.92 10.01
C GLU A 191 -7.06 -4.95 11.50
N HIS A 192 -6.40 -6.01 11.97
CA HIS A 192 -5.96 -6.11 13.38
C HIS A 192 -4.85 -5.12 13.74
N GLY A 193 -4.01 -4.73 12.77
CA GLY A 193 -2.92 -3.77 12.97
C GLY A 193 -3.39 -2.32 13.12
N GLU A 194 -4.59 -1.98 12.69
CA GLU A 194 -5.15 -0.63 12.85
C GLU A 194 -5.52 -0.34 14.30
N ILE A 195 -5.24 0.89 14.75
CA ILE A 195 -5.57 1.34 16.11
C ILE A 195 -6.97 1.96 16.14
N ILE A 196 -7.32 2.74 15.11
CA ILE A 196 -8.57 3.50 15.03
C ILE A 196 -9.70 2.62 14.50
N GLY A 197 -10.86 2.63 15.17
CA GLY A 197 -12.05 1.86 14.77
C GLY A 197 -12.50 2.14 13.33
N ASP A 198 -12.62 3.40 12.93
CA ASP A 198 -12.95 3.78 11.54
C ASP A 198 -11.98 3.17 10.52
N MET A 199 -10.67 3.16 10.82
CA MET A 199 -9.69 2.55 9.91
C MET A 199 -9.87 1.03 9.81
N LYS A 200 -10.23 0.34 10.90
CA LYS A 200 -10.54 -1.09 10.86
C LYS A 200 -11.69 -1.38 9.89
N GLU A 201 -12.76 -0.61 9.98
CA GLU A 201 -13.91 -0.78 9.08
C GLU A 201 -13.54 -0.52 7.62
N ARG A 202 -12.70 0.49 7.35
CA ARG A 202 -12.18 0.74 6.01
C ARG A 202 -11.28 -0.40 5.50
N GLN A 203 -10.45 -1.00 6.34
CA GLN A 203 -9.67 -2.18 5.95
C GLN A 203 -10.56 -3.40 5.67
N ARG A 204 -11.62 -3.59 6.47
CA ARG A 204 -12.61 -4.66 6.26
C ARG A 204 -13.34 -4.48 4.94
N LEU A 205 -13.76 -3.25 4.62
CA LEU A 205 -14.36 -2.88 3.35
C LEU A 205 -13.41 -3.17 2.18
N LEU A 206 -12.18 -2.66 2.27
CA LEU A 206 -11.13 -2.90 1.28
C LEU A 206 -10.95 -4.40 1.03
N ARG A 207 -10.84 -5.20 2.10
CA ARG A 207 -10.72 -6.66 2.00
C ARG A 207 -11.91 -7.28 1.29
N ARG A 208 -13.15 -6.95 1.67
CA ARG A 208 -14.36 -7.51 1.04
C ARG A 208 -14.37 -7.24 -0.47
N ILE A 209 -14.05 -6.01 -0.89
CA ILE A 209 -14.09 -5.63 -2.30
C ILE A 209 -12.94 -6.26 -3.11
N LEU A 210 -11.72 -6.27 -2.58
CA LEU A 210 -10.60 -6.92 -3.26
C LEU A 210 -10.84 -8.42 -3.41
N MET A 211 -11.36 -9.09 -2.38
CA MET A 211 -11.66 -10.51 -2.44
C MET A 211 -12.84 -10.81 -3.37
N LEU A 212 -13.83 -9.92 -3.46
CA LEU A 212 -14.92 -10.00 -4.44
C LEU A 212 -14.38 -9.92 -5.87
N ALA A 213 -13.50 -8.95 -6.16
CA ALA A 213 -12.89 -8.82 -7.48
C ALA A 213 -12.07 -10.07 -7.87
N LEU A 214 -11.44 -10.74 -6.91
CA LEU A 214 -10.72 -12.00 -7.11
C LEU A 214 -11.63 -13.23 -7.30
N GLU A 215 -12.95 -13.09 -7.24
CA GLU A 215 -13.88 -14.13 -7.67
C GLU A 215 -13.94 -14.24 -9.22
N ASP A 216 -13.61 -13.16 -9.94
CA ASP A 216 -13.44 -13.19 -11.40
C ASP A 216 -12.19 -14.00 -11.80
N LYS A 217 -12.36 -14.94 -12.74
CA LYS A 217 -11.28 -15.86 -13.14
C LYS A 217 -10.10 -15.15 -13.77
N THR A 218 -10.34 -14.09 -14.54
CA THR A 218 -9.30 -13.35 -15.26
C THR A 218 -8.49 -12.52 -14.27
N ILE A 219 -9.16 -11.72 -13.44
CA ILE A 219 -8.52 -10.91 -12.40
C ILE A 219 -7.74 -11.79 -11.43
N LYS A 220 -8.31 -12.93 -11.04
CA LYS A 220 -7.65 -13.90 -10.16
C LYS A 220 -6.36 -14.44 -10.77
N GLN A 221 -6.38 -14.81 -12.05
CA GLN A 221 -5.20 -15.36 -12.71
C GLN A 221 -4.10 -14.31 -12.86
N ASP A 222 -4.44 -13.09 -13.25
CA ASP A 222 -3.51 -11.96 -13.33
C ASP A 222 -2.89 -11.65 -11.97
N PHE A 223 -3.71 -11.63 -10.92
CA PHE A 223 -3.24 -11.45 -9.55
C PHE A 223 -2.27 -12.55 -9.11
N ILE A 224 -2.58 -13.82 -9.41
CA ILE A 224 -1.70 -14.95 -9.08
C ILE A 224 -0.35 -14.83 -9.80
N ASN A 225 -0.37 -14.48 -11.09
CA ASN A 225 0.85 -14.31 -11.89
C ASN A 225 1.69 -13.16 -11.34
N LEU A 226 1.05 -12.01 -11.10
CA LEU A 226 1.69 -10.84 -10.51
C LEU A 226 2.30 -11.14 -9.14
N PHE A 227 1.54 -11.78 -8.25
CA PHE A 227 2.00 -12.09 -6.91
C PHE A 227 3.24 -13.00 -6.91
N LYS A 228 3.34 -13.91 -7.89
CA LYS A 228 4.50 -14.80 -8.05
C LYS A 228 5.73 -14.07 -8.61
N GLU A 229 5.49 -13.11 -9.51
CA GLU A 229 6.53 -12.32 -10.20
C GLU A 229 7.16 -11.24 -9.31
N ILE A 230 6.38 -10.63 -8.40
CA ILE A 230 6.91 -9.60 -7.50
C ILE A 230 8.04 -10.16 -6.62
N ASN A 231 9.19 -9.48 -6.61
CA ASN A 231 10.21 -9.70 -5.60
C ASN A 231 9.81 -9.01 -4.29
N TRP A 232 9.04 -9.74 -3.49
CA TRP A 232 8.53 -9.26 -2.21
C TRP A 232 9.62 -8.75 -1.25
N ASN A 233 10.85 -9.23 -1.33
CA ASN A 233 11.93 -8.71 -0.48
C ASN A 233 12.27 -7.24 -0.77
N LYS A 234 12.08 -6.77 -2.00
CA LYS A 234 12.26 -5.35 -2.36
C LYS A 234 11.06 -4.48 -1.97
N VAL A 235 9.90 -5.09 -1.69
CA VAL A 235 8.68 -4.38 -1.29
C VAL A 235 8.59 -4.23 0.24
N LYS A 236 9.24 -5.10 1.01
CA LYS A 236 9.23 -5.05 2.49
C LYS A 236 9.57 -3.66 3.04
N LEU A 237 9.01 -3.36 4.22
CA LEU A 237 9.38 -2.18 4.99
C LEU A 237 10.88 -2.20 5.30
N THR A 238 11.58 -1.15 4.88
CA THR A 238 12.95 -0.85 5.28
C THR A 238 12.99 -0.32 6.72
N LYS A 239 14.20 -0.14 7.27
CA LYS A 239 14.37 0.50 8.59
C LYS A 239 13.81 1.93 8.61
N ALA A 240 14.04 2.68 7.54
CA ALA A 240 13.53 4.03 7.35
C ALA A 240 11.99 4.03 7.24
N ASP A 241 11.40 3.09 6.49
CA ASP A 241 9.95 2.97 6.39
C ASP A 241 9.31 2.73 7.77
N LYS A 242 9.86 1.80 8.56
CA LYS A 242 9.35 1.51 9.91
C LYS A 242 9.44 2.73 10.83
N PHE A 243 10.54 3.47 10.76
CA PHE A 243 10.75 4.68 11.54
C PHE A 243 9.65 5.72 11.30
N HIS A 244 9.31 5.97 10.03
CA HIS A 244 8.26 6.90 9.65
C HIS A 244 6.86 6.33 9.87
N PHE A 245 6.66 5.04 9.63
CA PHE A 245 5.35 4.40 9.78
C PHE A 245 4.90 4.35 11.25
N ARG A 246 5.83 4.24 12.22
CA ARG A 246 5.51 4.30 13.66
C ARG A 246 4.91 5.63 14.11
N GLY A 247 5.18 6.71 13.39
CA GLY A 247 4.53 8.01 13.63
C GLY A 247 3.04 8.03 13.25
N LYS A 248 2.52 6.97 12.63
CA LYS A 248 1.11 6.88 12.23
C LYS A 248 0.30 6.03 13.22
N TYR A 249 -1.02 6.17 13.16
CA TYR A 249 -2.00 5.42 13.97
C TYR A 249 -2.10 3.92 13.58
N PHE A 250 -0.98 3.21 13.51
CA PHE A 250 -0.89 1.80 13.10
C PHE A 250 0.12 1.03 13.98
N ARG A 251 -0.18 -0.21 14.34
CA ARG A 251 0.70 -1.09 15.14
C ARG A 251 1.76 -1.74 14.24
N VAL A 252 2.76 -0.96 13.82
CA VAL A 252 3.80 -1.38 12.85
C VAL A 252 4.51 -2.68 13.23
N ASP A 253 4.70 -2.92 14.53
CA ASP A 253 5.42 -4.09 15.05
C ASP A 253 4.46 -5.12 15.69
N TYR A 254 3.17 -5.09 15.35
CA TYR A 254 2.15 -6.00 15.91
C TYR A 254 2.49 -7.48 15.73
N ASP A 255 3.10 -7.83 14.59
CA ASP A 255 3.50 -9.18 14.27
C ASP A 255 4.63 -9.69 15.18
N ILE A 256 5.38 -8.82 15.85
CA ILE A 256 6.52 -9.18 16.70
C ILE A 256 6.38 -8.82 18.18
N LEU A 257 5.48 -7.90 18.57
CA LEU A 257 5.38 -7.43 19.96
C LEU A 257 4.11 -7.82 20.72
N GLU A 258 3.05 -8.34 20.07
CA GLU A 258 1.74 -8.64 20.71
C GLU A 258 1.35 -7.62 21.80
N TYR A 259 0.95 -6.43 21.34
CA TYR A 259 0.48 -5.31 22.17
C TYR A 259 -0.87 -5.57 22.82
#